data_AF-A0A352MCY6-F1
#
_entry.id   AF-A0A352MCY6-F1
#
_cell.length_a   1.000
_cell.length_b   1.000
_cell.length_c   1.000
_cell.angle_alpha   90.00
_cell.angle_beta   90.00
_cell.angle_gamma   90.00
#
_symmetry.space_group_name_H-M   'P 1'
#
loop_
_entity.id
_entity.type
_entity.pdbx_description
1 polymer ?
#
loop_
_entity_poly.entity_id
_entity_poly.type
_entity_poly.pdbx_seq_one_letter_code
_entity_poly.pdbx_strand_id
1 'polypeptide(L)'
;PPLAKGWKRDFLIRSVGWVKDGDLNTAFGNTVLPLPFHGMKSYPPSKSDNYPDSPELQKYNREYNTRVVTADEYLNALRVNDKN
;
A
#
# COMPACT_ATOMS: atom_id res chain seq x y z
N PRO A 1 -23.82 -8.58 22.94
CA PRO A 1 -24.99 -9.40 23.33
C PRO A 1 -24.55 -10.52 24.29
N PRO A 2 -25.30 -10.79 25.37
CA PRO A 2 -24.98 -11.86 26.32
C PRO A 2 -25.11 -13.25 25.67
N LEU A 3 -24.31 -14.21 26.12
CA LEU A 3 -24.29 -15.60 25.61
C LEU A 3 -25.23 -16.50 26.40
N ALA A 4 -25.72 -17.56 25.75
CA ALA A 4 -26.44 -18.62 26.43
C ALA A 4 -25.53 -19.37 27.44
N LYS A 5 -26.14 -19.95 28.47
CA LYS A 5 -25.41 -20.72 29.48
C LYS A 5 -24.64 -21.88 28.84
N GLY A 6 -23.36 -22.03 29.19
CA GLY A 6 -22.48 -23.07 28.66
C GLY A 6 -21.81 -22.73 27.32
N TRP A 7 -22.11 -21.58 26.72
CA TRP A 7 -21.47 -21.15 25.49
C TRP A 7 -20.19 -20.36 25.76
N LYS A 8 -19.17 -20.59 24.94
CA LYS A 8 -17.94 -19.80 24.89
C LYS A 8 -17.93 -19.00 23.60
N ARG A 9 -17.58 -17.72 23.68
CA ARG A 9 -17.44 -16.88 22.48
C ARG A 9 -16.16 -17.23 21.76
N ASP A 10 -16.25 -17.29 20.44
CA ASP A 10 -15.11 -17.37 19.55
C ASP A 10 -15.14 -16.21 18.56
N PHE A 11 -14.00 -15.90 17.96
CA PHE A 11 -13.81 -14.75 17.09
C PHE A 11 -13.08 -15.16 15.83
N LEU A 12 -13.62 -14.76 14.68
CA LEU A 12 -12.92 -14.80 13.40
C LEU A 12 -12.47 -13.39 13.04
N ILE A 13 -11.19 -13.25 12.70
CA ILE A 13 -10.68 -12.03 12.07
C ILE A 13 -10.79 -12.21 10.56
N ARG A 14 -11.58 -11.35 9.92
CA ARG A 14 -11.63 -11.25 8.46
C ARG A 14 -10.96 -9.95 8.03
N SER A 15 -9.85 -10.07 7.33
CA SER A 15 -9.13 -8.95 6.71
C SER A 15 -9.30 -8.98 5.20
N VAL A 16 -9.35 -7.81 4.58
CA VAL A 16 -9.25 -7.62 3.14
C VAL A 16 -8.21 -6.52 2.93
N GLY A 17 -7.22 -6.81 2.10
CA GLY A 17 -6.13 -5.88 1.82
C GLY A 17 -5.39 -6.24 0.56
N TRP A 18 -4.44 -5.38 0.22
CA TRP A 18 -3.58 -5.54 -0.94
C TRP A 18 -2.13 -5.44 -0.50
N VAL A 19 -1.26 -6.07 -1.27
CA VAL A 19 0.19 -5.97 -1.11
C VAL A 19 0.79 -5.44 -2.41
N LYS A 20 1.75 -4.52 -2.28
CA LYS A 20 2.70 -4.18 -3.31
C LYS A 20 4.03 -4.74 -2.84
N ASP A 21 4.44 -5.85 -3.43
CA ASP A 21 5.73 -6.47 -3.13
C ASP A 21 6.81 -5.96 -4.09
N GLY A 22 8.03 -6.47 -3.91
CA GLY A 22 9.17 -6.18 -4.77
C GLY A 22 9.26 -7.08 -6.00
N ASP A 23 8.18 -7.77 -6.40
CA ASP A 23 8.21 -8.59 -7.61
C ASP A 23 8.38 -7.72 -8.86
N LEU A 24 9.14 -8.22 -9.85
CA LEU A 24 9.40 -7.50 -11.10
C LEU A 24 8.13 -7.21 -11.91
N ASN A 25 7.08 -8.02 -11.73
CA ASN A 25 5.80 -7.84 -12.41
C ASN A 25 4.83 -6.96 -11.62
N THR A 26 5.22 -6.48 -10.43
CA THR A 26 4.41 -5.55 -9.64
C THR A 26 4.53 -4.14 -10.23
N ALA A 27 3.48 -3.73 -10.97
CA ALA A 27 3.47 -2.52 -11.79
C ALA A 27 4.08 -1.26 -11.14
N PHE A 28 3.66 -0.93 -9.91
CA PHE A 28 4.14 0.25 -9.17
C PHE A 28 4.84 -0.14 -7.86
N GLY A 29 5.54 -1.28 -7.81
CA GLY A 29 6.14 -1.81 -6.58
C GLY A 29 7.19 -0.88 -5.93
N ASN A 30 7.81 -0.01 -6.72
CA ASN A 30 8.86 0.91 -6.30
C ASN A 30 8.35 2.28 -5.80
N THR A 31 7.05 2.57 -5.88
CA THR A 31 6.45 3.83 -5.43
C THR A 31 5.37 3.58 -4.39
N VAL A 32 5.06 4.58 -3.57
CA VAL A 32 3.89 4.48 -2.65
C VAL A 32 2.60 4.50 -3.47
N LEU A 33 2.42 5.51 -4.32
CA LEU A 33 1.24 5.70 -5.15
C LEU A 33 1.38 5.06 -6.54
N PRO A 34 0.29 4.61 -7.17
CA PRO A 34 -1.08 4.58 -6.65
C PRO A 34 -1.27 3.47 -5.62
N LEU A 35 -2.07 3.74 -4.59
CA LEU A 35 -2.52 2.70 -3.66
C LEU A 35 -3.77 2.00 -4.22
N PRO A 36 -3.88 0.68 -4.05
CA PRO A 36 -5.11 -0.04 -4.34
C PRO A 36 -6.23 0.36 -3.36
N PHE A 37 -7.47 0.30 -3.81
CA PHE A 37 -8.63 0.70 -3.02
C PHE A 37 -9.86 -0.14 -3.35
N HIS A 38 -10.83 -0.15 -2.44
CA HIS A 38 -12.09 -0.87 -2.64
C HIS A 38 -12.87 -0.28 -3.83
N GLY A 39 -13.33 -1.15 -4.73
CA GLY A 39 -14.14 -0.76 -5.89
C GLY A 39 -13.35 -0.44 -7.16
N MET A 40 -12.01 -0.52 -7.14
CA MET A 40 -11.21 -0.39 -8.37
C MET A 40 -11.48 -1.57 -9.33
N LYS A 41 -11.51 -1.30 -10.63
CA LYS A 41 -11.67 -2.32 -11.68
C LYS A 41 -10.37 -3.02 -12.03
N SER A 42 -9.24 -2.33 -11.89
CA SER A 42 -7.91 -2.86 -12.15
C SER A 42 -6.88 -2.26 -11.21
N TYR A 43 -5.76 -2.97 -11.05
CA TYR A 43 -4.52 -2.38 -10.58
C TYR A 43 -3.47 -2.45 -11.71
N PRO A 44 -2.85 -1.33 -12.09
CA PRO A 44 -3.11 0.02 -11.59
C PRO A 44 -4.53 0.54 -11.87
N PRO A 45 -5.03 1.53 -11.09
CA PRO A 45 -6.35 2.11 -11.33
C PRO A 45 -6.50 2.61 -12.77
N SER A 46 -7.60 2.23 -13.41
CA SER A 46 -7.93 2.69 -14.76
C SER A 46 -8.36 4.17 -14.75
N LYS A 47 -8.45 4.79 -15.92
CA LYS A 47 -9.01 6.15 -16.06
C LYS A 47 -10.46 6.27 -15.56
N SER A 48 -11.18 5.15 -15.47
CA SER A 48 -12.56 5.11 -14.97
C SER A 48 -12.67 4.83 -13.47
N ASP A 49 -11.54 4.55 -12.81
CA ASP A 49 -11.48 4.31 -11.38
C ASP A 49 -11.23 5.65 -10.67
N ASN A 50 -12.18 6.06 -9.83
CA ASN A 50 -12.05 7.28 -9.04
C ASN A 50 -11.41 6.93 -7.70
N TYR A 51 -10.17 7.38 -7.48
CA TYR A 51 -9.50 7.19 -6.20
C TYR A 51 -10.24 7.98 -5.10
N PRO A 52 -10.40 7.42 -3.89
CA PRO A 52 -11.05 8.14 -2.80
C PRO A 52 -10.34 9.45 -2.47
N ASP A 53 -11.09 10.52 -2.24
CA ASP A 53 -10.56 11.85 -1.92
C ASP A 53 -11.14 12.43 -0.62
N SER A 54 -11.34 11.55 0.37
CA SER A 54 -11.87 11.97 1.68
C SER A 54 -10.86 12.81 2.47
N PRO A 55 -11.30 13.78 3.29
CA PRO A 55 -10.43 14.55 4.19
C PRO A 55 -9.57 13.68 5.11
N GLU A 56 -10.09 12.54 5.55
CA GLU A 56 -9.42 11.57 6.41
C GLU A 56 -8.24 10.92 5.68
N LEU A 57 -8.45 10.48 4.43
CA LEU A 57 -7.39 9.91 3.61
C LEU A 57 -6.33 10.97 3.26
N GLN A 58 -6.76 12.19 2.99
CA GLN A 58 -5.85 13.32 2.78
C GLN A 58 -4.99 13.61 4.02
N LYS A 59 -5.59 13.56 5.22
CA LYS A 59 -4.84 13.66 6.48
C LYS A 59 -3.87 12.50 6.65
N TYR A 60 -4.33 11.26 6.43
CA TYR A 60 -3.50 10.06 6.52
C TYR A 60 -2.28 10.14 5.60
N ASN A 61 -2.47 10.53 4.34
CA ASN A 61 -1.37 10.66 3.38
C ASN A 61 -0.34 11.70 3.80
N ARG A 62 -0.79 12.85 4.35
CA ARG A 62 0.11 13.88 4.87
C ARG A 62 0.87 13.44 6.12
N GLU A 63 0.30 12.56 6.92
CA GLU A 63 0.89 12.12 8.19
C GLU A 63 1.85 10.94 7.98
N TYR A 64 1.48 9.95 7.16
CA TYR A 64 2.19 8.68 7.07
C TYR A 64 2.92 8.45 5.73
N ASN A 65 2.39 8.97 4.61
CA ASN A 65 2.95 8.73 3.28
C ASN A 65 3.91 9.85 2.84
N THR A 66 4.85 10.20 3.72
CA THR A 66 5.73 11.38 3.55
C THR A 66 7.13 11.03 3.01
N ARG A 67 7.51 9.76 3.00
CA ARG A 67 8.85 9.33 2.57
C ARG A 67 9.02 9.49 1.06
N VAL A 68 10.03 10.25 0.66
CA VAL A 68 10.52 10.29 -0.72
C VAL A 68 11.64 9.27 -0.85
N VAL A 69 11.50 8.33 -1.80
CA VAL A 69 12.52 7.35 -2.14
C VAL A 69 12.94 7.62 -3.58
N THR A 70 14.24 7.81 -3.80
CA THR A 70 14.83 7.98 -5.14
C THR A 70 15.85 6.87 -5.39
N ALA A 71 16.26 6.70 -6.64
CA ALA A 71 17.32 5.76 -7.00
C ALA A 71 18.73 6.33 -6.76
N ASP A 72 18.86 7.57 -6.26
CA ASP A 72 20.13 8.29 -6.27
C ASP A 72 21.18 7.63 -5.37
N GLU A 73 20.80 7.17 -4.18
CA GLU A 73 21.71 6.46 -3.27
C GLU A 73 22.28 5.20 -3.93
N TYR A 74 21.42 4.41 -4.57
CA TYR A 74 21.82 3.20 -5.30
C TYR A 74 22.76 3.53 -6.47
N LEU A 75 22.38 4.49 -7.31
CA LEU A 75 23.19 4.90 -8.46
C LEU A 75 24.55 5.48 -8.04
N ASN A 76 24.60 6.23 -6.94
CA ASN A 76 25.85 6.77 -6.42
C ASN A 76 26.76 5.66 -5.87
N ALA A 77 26.21 4.64 -5.21
CA ALA A 77 26.98 3.50 -4.74
C ALA A 77 27.64 2.72 -5.90
N LEU A 78 26.92 2.53 -7.02
CA LEU A 78 27.50 1.89 -8.21
C LEU A 78 28.66 2.70 -8.80
N ARG A 79 28.51 4.03 -8.91
CA ARG A 79 29.54 4.92 -9.44
C ARG A 79 30.83 4.92 -8.63
N VAL A 80 30.76 4.68 -7.32
CA VAL A 80 31.94 4.58 -6.45
C VAL A 80 32.68 3.27 -6.71
N ASN A 81 31.96 2.18 -6.97
CA ASN A 81 32.57 0.88 -7.25
C ASN A 81 33.28 0.83 -8.61
N ASP A 82 32.77 1.54 -9.62
CA ASP A 82 33.42 1.62 -10.95
C ASP A 82 34.72 2.44 -10.96
N LYS A 83 35.03 3.16 -9.89
CA LYS A 83 36.23 4.01 -9.76
C LYS A 83 37.38 3.34 -9.00
N ASN A 84 37.22 2.10 -8.56
CA ASN A 84 38.25 1.30 -7.87
C ASN A 84 38.78 0.17 -8.77
#